data_AF-A0A4T0TVI7-F1
#
_entry.id   AF-A0A4T0TVI7-F1
#
_cell.length_a   1.000
_cell.length_b   1.000
_cell.length_c   1.000
_cell.angle_alpha   90.00
_cell.angle_beta   90.00
_cell.angle_gamma   90.00
#
_symmetry.space_group_name_H-M   'P 1'
#
loop_
_entity.id
_entity.type
_entity.pdbx_description
1 polymer ?
#
loop_
_entity_poly.entity_id
_entity_poly.type
_entity_poly.pdbx_seq_one_letter_code
_entity_poly.pdbx_strand_id
1 'polypeptide(L)'
;MRSLIIAPLPDNLNLNSSLTTALQKSVEKATDVGLIFTGELPRQSERHGSFTRFQAFLIEIYSILIANRKDKSNWWAGNIDVWFESFWQSDWMYKARLTDWDIMYTTSDVLSTISGSKLQDIPIKQTIEGLEGVKIGKHKPDNGGIYDTIALGGTFDHLHAGHKVLLTLAAYISRKKVVIGVTGPDLLTRKNDADVLESIETRKAAVDGFLKRLRPDVEAYVFTLNDVYGPTGDDEDIDAIVVSRETLSGSDAINKKRKENKIKELDVFMIELVDHTAELKLSSTDIRKYIKNTV
;
A
#
# COMPACT_ATOMS: atom_id res chain seq x y z
N MET A 1 20.15 -7.84 5.35
CA MET A 1 20.03 -6.81 6.41
C MET A 1 18.63 -6.25 6.34
N ARG A 2 17.87 -6.29 7.43
CA ARG A 2 16.51 -5.75 7.51
C ARG A 2 16.54 -4.34 8.10
N SER A 3 15.94 -3.39 7.41
CA SER A 3 15.95 -1.98 7.79
C SER A 3 14.55 -1.51 8.16
N LEU A 4 14.42 -0.89 9.34
CA LEU A 4 13.22 -0.23 9.80
C LEU A 4 13.42 1.29 9.76
N ILE A 5 12.41 2.02 9.29
CA ILE A 5 12.35 3.47 9.37
C ILE A 5 11.11 3.82 10.17
N ILE A 6 11.24 4.69 11.17
CA ILE A 6 10.12 5.25 11.90
C ILE A 6 10.28 6.76 11.91
N ALA A 7 9.44 7.44 11.15
CA ALA A 7 9.49 8.88 10.98
C ALA A 7 8.14 9.52 11.28
N PRO A 8 8.08 10.79 11.68
CA PRO A 8 6.84 11.55 11.66
C PRO A 8 6.32 11.67 10.23
N LEU A 9 5.00 11.62 10.09
CA LEU A 9 4.32 11.93 8.85
C LEU A 9 4.59 13.41 8.51
N PRO A 10 5.14 13.71 7.32
CA PRO A 10 5.44 15.08 6.96
C PRO A 10 4.18 15.94 6.83
N ASP A 11 4.28 17.20 7.25
CA ASP A 11 3.24 18.19 7.03
C ASP A 11 2.88 18.29 5.55
N ASN A 12 1.56 18.32 5.26
CA ASN A 12 1.02 18.32 3.91
C ASN A 12 1.50 17.16 3.00
N LEU A 13 2.11 16.11 3.58
CA LEU A 13 2.65 14.96 2.86
C LEU A 13 3.77 15.33 1.86
N ASN A 14 4.61 16.32 2.20
CA ASN A 14 5.77 16.69 1.38
C ASN A 14 7.07 16.15 2.01
N LEU A 15 7.87 15.42 1.25
CA LEU A 15 9.17 14.94 1.73
C LEU A 15 10.18 16.08 1.86
N ASN A 16 10.86 16.15 3.00
CA ASN A 16 12.01 17.04 3.17
C ASN A 16 13.33 16.28 2.91
N SER A 17 14.42 17.03 2.79
CA SER A 17 15.76 16.48 2.48
C SER A 17 16.23 15.46 3.51
N SER A 18 15.95 15.68 4.80
CA SER A 18 16.31 14.76 5.89
C SER A 18 15.63 13.40 5.75
N LEU A 19 14.31 13.39 5.56
CA LEU A 19 13.53 12.16 5.37
C LEU A 19 13.93 11.46 4.08
N THR A 20 14.06 12.19 2.98
CA THR A 20 14.53 11.62 1.69
C THR A 20 15.88 10.94 1.84
N THR A 21 16.84 11.59 2.52
CA THR A 21 18.17 11.00 2.77
C THR A 21 18.07 9.73 3.63
N ALA A 22 17.21 9.72 4.65
CA ALA A 22 16.99 8.54 5.48
C ALA A 22 16.41 7.37 4.66
N LEU A 23 15.41 7.63 3.81
CA LEU A 23 14.84 6.61 2.91
C LEU A 23 15.90 6.02 1.98
N GLN A 24 16.72 6.86 1.34
CA GLN A 24 17.81 6.42 0.45
C GLN A 24 18.81 5.51 1.17
N LYS A 25 19.29 5.93 2.35
CA LYS A 25 20.25 5.16 3.15
C LYS A 25 19.66 3.83 3.63
N SER A 26 18.40 3.84 4.03
CA SER A 26 17.73 2.68 4.62
C SER A 26 17.60 1.49 3.66
N VAL A 27 17.62 1.74 2.36
CA VAL A 27 17.42 0.69 1.33
C VAL A 27 18.72 0.26 0.65
N GLU A 28 19.81 1.01 0.82
CA GLU A 28 21.06 0.82 0.06
C GLU A 28 21.62 -0.61 0.16
N LYS A 29 21.54 -1.20 1.36
CA LYS A 29 22.03 -2.56 1.66
C LYS A 29 20.94 -3.48 2.22
N ALA A 30 19.68 -3.05 2.19
CA ALA A 30 18.60 -3.76 2.84
C ALA A 30 17.97 -4.82 1.93
N THR A 31 17.71 -5.99 2.52
CA THR A 31 16.95 -7.09 1.92
C THR A 31 15.50 -7.06 2.31
N ASP A 32 15.11 -6.32 3.35
CA ASP A 32 13.72 -6.11 3.76
C ASP A 32 13.62 -4.71 4.34
N VAL A 33 12.53 -4.01 4.02
CA VAL A 33 12.37 -2.61 4.43
C VAL A 33 10.98 -2.43 5.02
N GLY A 34 10.95 -1.93 6.25
CA GLY A 34 9.74 -1.47 6.90
C GLY A 34 9.79 0.03 7.08
N LEU A 35 8.75 0.76 6.68
CA LEU A 35 8.63 2.20 6.91
C LEU A 35 7.35 2.48 7.67
N ILE A 36 7.45 3.19 8.79
CA ILE A 36 6.31 3.59 9.61
C ILE A 36 6.28 5.11 9.69
N PHE A 37 5.15 5.69 9.29
CA PHE A 37 4.84 7.09 9.55
C PHE A 37 4.00 7.22 10.81
N THR A 38 4.47 8.03 11.76
CA THR A 38 3.76 8.40 13.00
C THR A 38 2.95 9.68 12.79
N GLY A 39 1.80 9.82 13.44
CA GLY A 39 0.87 10.93 13.25
C GLY A 39 -0.36 10.60 12.39
N GLU A 40 -1.24 11.58 12.22
CA GLU A 40 -2.52 11.42 11.52
C GLU A 40 -2.41 11.72 10.03
N LEU A 41 -2.90 10.80 9.20
CA LEU A 41 -3.11 11.09 7.78
C LEU A 41 -4.16 12.21 7.61
N PRO A 42 -4.04 13.05 6.56
CA PRO A 42 -5.03 14.09 6.30
C PRO A 42 -6.44 13.53 6.22
N ARG A 43 -7.36 14.13 6.98
CA ARG A 43 -8.78 13.82 6.83
C ARG A 43 -9.23 14.17 5.41
N GLN A 44 -10.13 13.37 4.89
CA GLN A 44 -10.76 13.63 3.60
C GLN A 44 -11.83 14.73 3.75
N SER A 45 -11.41 15.99 3.85
CA SER A 45 -12.35 17.13 3.84
C SER A 45 -12.92 17.40 2.44
N GLU A 46 -12.19 16.99 1.40
CA GLU A 46 -12.58 17.06 0.00
C GLU A 46 -12.47 15.68 -0.63
N ARG A 47 -13.47 15.29 -1.43
CA ARG A 47 -13.62 13.94 -1.97
C ARG A 47 -12.38 13.41 -2.70
N HIS A 48 -11.64 14.26 -3.41
CA HIS A 48 -10.47 13.84 -4.20
C HIS A 48 -9.14 14.52 -3.80
N GLY A 49 -9.17 15.70 -3.17
CA GLY A 49 -7.94 16.48 -2.91
C GLY A 49 -6.96 15.78 -1.96
N SER A 50 -7.45 15.19 -0.88
CA SER A 50 -6.61 14.43 0.06
C SER A 50 -6.22 13.05 -0.48
N PHE A 51 -7.01 12.46 -1.38
CA PHE A 51 -6.66 11.22 -2.10
C PHE A 51 -5.46 11.44 -3.03
N THR A 52 -5.51 12.47 -3.89
CA THR A 52 -4.44 12.76 -4.86
C THR A 52 -3.12 13.10 -4.17
N ARG A 53 -3.16 13.90 -3.09
CA ARG A 53 -1.95 14.21 -2.30
C ARG A 53 -1.33 12.96 -1.68
N PHE A 54 -2.17 12.10 -1.10
CA PHE A 54 -1.69 10.86 -0.50
C PHE A 54 -1.16 9.86 -1.53
N GLN A 55 -1.79 9.79 -2.71
CA GLN A 55 -1.27 9.03 -3.84
C GLN A 55 0.12 9.53 -4.26
N ALA A 56 0.29 10.83 -4.47
CA ALA A 56 1.58 11.41 -4.87
C ALA A 56 2.67 11.10 -3.84
N PHE A 57 2.35 11.25 -2.55
CA PHE A 57 3.25 10.93 -1.44
C PHE A 57 3.67 9.45 -1.44
N LEU A 58 2.71 8.52 -1.51
CA LEU A 58 3.01 7.09 -1.54
C LEU A 58 3.89 6.71 -2.74
N ILE A 59 3.59 7.28 -3.90
CA ILE A 59 4.38 7.06 -5.11
C ILE A 59 5.79 7.61 -4.93
N GLU A 60 5.97 8.82 -4.40
CA GLU A 60 7.29 9.38 -4.15
C GLU A 60 8.12 8.49 -3.20
N ILE A 61 7.51 8.01 -2.12
CA ILE A 61 8.12 7.07 -1.17
C ILE A 61 8.60 5.81 -1.87
N TYR A 62 7.72 5.09 -2.57
CA TYR A 62 8.12 3.86 -3.25
C TYR A 62 9.16 4.11 -4.35
N SER A 63 9.10 5.25 -5.05
CA SER A 63 10.11 5.64 -6.06
C SER A 63 11.49 5.70 -5.44
N ILE A 64 11.63 6.44 -4.33
CA ILE A 64 12.91 6.61 -3.62
C ILE A 64 13.41 5.25 -3.12
N LEU A 65 12.53 4.47 -2.49
CA LEU A 65 12.89 3.17 -1.92
C LEU A 65 13.32 2.16 -3.00
N ILE A 66 12.74 2.17 -4.20
CA ILE A 66 13.13 1.26 -5.29
C ILE A 66 14.43 1.73 -5.97
N ALA A 67 14.54 3.02 -6.27
CA ALA A 67 15.67 3.60 -7.00
C ALA A 67 17.00 3.42 -6.28
N ASN A 68 16.98 3.47 -4.96
CA ASN A 68 18.19 3.48 -4.14
C ASN A 68 18.63 2.09 -3.66
N ARG A 69 17.96 1.01 -4.10
CA ARG A 69 18.38 -0.35 -3.77
C ARG A 69 19.54 -0.82 -4.64
N LYS A 70 20.59 -1.31 -4.00
CA LYS A 70 21.68 -2.03 -4.69
C LYS A 70 21.30 -3.46 -5.02
N ASP A 71 20.62 -4.13 -4.09
CA ASP A 71 20.07 -5.46 -4.34
C ASP A 71 18.84 -5.36 -5.23
N LYS A 72 18.99 -5.81 -6.48
CA LYS A 72 17.93 -5.84 -7.50
C LYS A 72 17.28 -7.23 -7.64
N SER A 73 17.59 -8.21 -6.78
CA SER A 73 16.95 -9.54 -6.80
C SER A 73 15.45 -9.48 -6.53
N ASN A 74 15.00 -8.50 -5.74
CA ASN A 74 13.60 -8.17 -5.50
C ASN A 74 13.35 -6.69 -5.86
N TRP A 75 13.73 -6.32 -7.08
CA TRP A 75 13.64 -4.94 -7.58
C TRP A 75 12.21 -4.40 -7.62
N TRP A 76 11.19 -5.27 -7.65
CA TRP A 76 9.78 -4.88 -7.63
C TRP A 76 9.21 -4.54 -6.25
N ALA A 77 10.08 -4.52 -5.22
CA ALA A 77 9.75 -4.10 -3.85
C ALA A 77 8.64 -4.93 -3.18
N GLY A 78 8.57 -6.24 -3.45
CA GLY A 78 7.64 -7.14 -2.75
C GLY A 78 7.91 -7.22 -1.24
N ASN A 79 9.14 -6.95 -0.82
CA ASN A 79 9.69 -6.95 0.54
C ASN A 79 9.75 -5.55 1.20
N ILE A 80 9.10 -4.55 0.62
CA ILE A 80 8.99 -3.20 1.20
C ILE A 80 7.55 -2.98 1.63
N ASP A 81 7.32 -2.78 2.92
CA ASP A 81 6.01 -2.44 3.46
C ASP A 81 6.05 -1.03 4.10
N VAL A 82 5.03 -0.21 3.79
CA VAL A 82 4.85 1.15 4.30
C VAL A 82 3.58 1.19 5.14
N TRP A 83 3.69 1.66 6.38
CA TRP A 83 2.63 1.68 7.37
C TRP A 83 2.41 3.09 7.93
N PHE A 84 1.22 3.30 8.48
CA PHE A 84 0.77 4.57 9.04
C PHE A 84 0.19 4.33 10.42
N GLU A 85 0.69 5.00 11.46
CA GLU A 85 0.20 4.85 12.84
C GLU A 85 -1.32 5.04 12.95
N SER A 86 -1.87 5.98 12.18
CA SER A 86 -3.31 6.29 12.11
C SER A 86 -4.19 5.07 11.80
N PHE A 87 -3.62 4.04 11.18
CA PHE A 87 -4.29 2.80 10.80
C PHE A 87 -4.36 1.75 11.93
N TRP A 88 -3.56 1.90 13.00
CA TRP A 88 -3.33 0.82 13.98
C TRP A 88 -3.80 1.14 15.39
N GLN A 89 -3.87 2.43 15.76
CA GLN A 89 -4.53 3.03 16.92
C GLN A 89 -4.26 2.46 18.35
N SER A 90 -3.73 1.25 18.52
CA SER A 90 -3.57 0.58 19.83
C SER A 90 -2.25 -0.18 19.98
N ASP A 91 -1.64 -0.67 18.89
CA ASP A 91 -0.27 -1.18 18.90
C ASP A 91 0.35 -1.13 17.48
N TRP A 92 0.54 0.07 16.93
CA TRP A 92 1.23 0.25 15.63
C TRP A 92 2.63 -0.37 15.62
N MET A 93 3.21 -0.52 16.81
CA MET A 93 4.50 -1.16 17.03
C MET A 93 4.41 -2.69 17.03
N TYR A 94 3.22 -3.30 17.13
CA TYR A 94 3.04 -4.75 17.25
C TYR A 94 3.81 -5.50 16.16
N LYS A 95 3.67 -5.07 14.91
CA LYS A 95 4.34 -5.72 13.77
C LYS A 95 5.81 -5.33 13.67
N ALA A 96 6.16 -4.08 13.96
CA ALA A 96 7.56 -3.67 14.06
C ALA A 96 8.33 -4.53 15.10
N ARG A 97 7.66 -4.97 16.17
CA ARG A 97 8.20 -5.85 17.23
C ARG A 97 8.25 -7.34 16.87
N LEU A 98 7.64 -7.75 15.76
CA LEU A 98 7.56 -9.15 15.33
C LEU A 98 8.64 -9.54 14.31
N THR A 99 9.41 -8.57 13.82
CA THR A 99 10.49 -8.80 12.88
C THR A 99 11.83 -8.51 13.57
N ASP A 100 12.80 -9.38 13.36
CA ASP A 100 14.18 -9.14 13.79
C ASP A 100 14.82 -8.12 12.85
N TRP A 101 14.68 -6.83 13.19
CA TRP A 101 15.32 -5.74 12.45
C TRP A 101 16.79 -5.60 12.84
N ASP A 102 17.66 -5.38 11.86
CA ASP A 102 19.09 -5.20 12.09
C ASP A 102 19.44 -3.72 12.37
N ILE A 103 18.74 -2.81 11.69
CA ILE A 103 18.96 -1.37 11.76
C ILE A 103 17.65 -0.60 11.78
N MET A 104 17.59 0.46 12.59
CA MET A 104 16.48 1.39 12.66
C MET A 104 16.95 2.83 12.37
N TYR A 105 16.24 3.53 11.50
CA TYR A 105 16.36 4.97 11.26
C TYR A 105 15.16 5.67 11.88
N THR A 106 15.39 6.61 12.80
CA THR A 106 14.28 7.29 13.48
C THR A 106 14.68 8.62 14.09
N THR A 107 13.74 9.41 14.60
CA THR A 107 14.03 10.71 15.24
C THR A 107 14.30 10.53 16.74
N SER A 108 14.98 11.51 17.37
CA SER A 108 15.20 11.52 18.82
C SER A 108 13.88 11.49 19.60
N ASP A 109 12.86 12.19 19.10
CA ASP A 109 11.52 12.22 19.70
C ASP A 109 10.90 10.82 19.73
N VAL A 110 10.89 10.12 18.58
CA VAL A 110 10.37 8.75 18.51
C VAL A 110 11.19 7.82 19.41
N LEU A 111 12.52 7.90 19.41
CA LEU A 111 13.38 7.09 20.30
C LEU A 111 13.02 7.24 21.78
N SER A 112 12.73 8.46 22.22
CA SER A 112 12.35 8.71 23.61
C SER A 112 11.01 8.06 23.97
N THR A 113 10.08 8.00 23.02
CA THR A 113 8.71 7.48 23.22
C THR A 113 8.61 5.96 23.20
N ILE A 114 9.50 5.27 22.48
CA ILE A 114 9.48 3.80 22.35
C ILE A 114 10.12 3.07 23.55
N SER A 115 10.28 3.77 24.69
CA SER A 115 10.91 3.23 25.89
C SER A 115 10.17 2.00 26.44
N GLY A 116 10.91 0.90 26.69
CA GLY A 116 10.33 -0.37 27.15
C GLY A 116 9.71 -1.25 26.06
N SER A 117 9.98 -0.99 24.78
CA SER A 117 9.52 -1.82 23.65
C SER A 117 10.65 -2.67 23.05
N LYS A 118 10.33 -3.78 22.37
CA LYS A 118 11.32 -4.59 21.62
C LYS A 118 12.09 -3.81 20.54
N LEU A 119 11.61 -2.63 20.14
CA LEU A 119 12.35 -1.76 19.20
C LEU A 119 13.63 -1.20 19.83
N GLN A 120 13.72 -1.17 21.16
CA GLN A 120 14.98 -0.85 21.86
C GLN A 120 16.04 -1.93 21.67
N ASP A 121 15.66 -3.16 21.37
CA ASP A 121 16.59 -4.28 21.18
C ASP A 121 17.23 -4.30 19.78
N ILE A 122 16.75 -3.44 18.86
CA ILE A 122 17.33 -3.34 17.51
C ILE A 122 18.81 -2.96 17.61
N PRO A 123 19.75 -3.77 17.08
CA PRO A 123 21.18 -3.60 17.34
C PRO A 123 21.74 -2.25 16.91
N ILE A 124 21.31 -1.73 15.76
CA ILE A 124 21.81 -0.47 15.20
C ILE A 124 20.68 0.55 15.14
N LYS A 125 20.92 1.75 15.68
CA LYS A 125 19.98 2.87 15.63
C LYS A 125 20.67 4.09 15.05
N GLN A 126 20.05 4.72 14.05
CA GLN A 126 20.51 5.95 13.43
C GLN A 126 19.46 7.04 13.61
N THR A 127 19.89 8.17 14.17
CA THR A 127 19.03 9.34 14.33
C THR A 127 18.91 10.07 12.99
N ILE A 128 17.68 10.45 12.61
CA ILE A 128 17.42 11.32 11.45
C ILE A 128 17.43 12.78 11.94
N GLU A 129 18.52 13.48 11.67
CA GLU A 129 18.68 14.89 12.03
C GLU A 129 17.78 15.80 11.18
N GLY A 130 17.25 16.87 11.77
CA GLY A 130 16.43 17.87 11.06
C GLY A 130 14.97 17.45 10.79
N LEU A 131 14.50 16.38 11.42
CA LEU A 131 13.07 16.03 11.53
C LEU A 131 12.59 16.31 12.97
N GLU A 132 11.96 17.46 13.19
CA GLU A 132 11.32 17.82 14.46
C GLU A 132 9.78 17.76 14.35
N GLY A 133 9.10 17.17 15.35
CA GLY A 133 7.63 17.06 15.44
C GLY A 133 7.08 15.73 14.89
N VAL A 134 6.10 15.03 15.47
CA VAL A 134 4.95 15.42 16.30
C VAL A 134 4.75 14.44 17.48
N LYS A 135 4.17 14.95 18.58
CA LYS A 135 3.73 14.19 19.76
C LYS A 135 2.84 13.02 19.35
N ILE A 136 3.17 11.81 19.82
CA ILE A 136 2.22 10.68 19.83
C ILE A 136 0.94 11.18 20.53
N GLY A 137 -0.08 11.45 19.74
CA GLY A 137 -1.31 12.05 20.23
C GLY A 137 -2.14 10.99 20.95
N LYS A 138 -2.72 11.36 22.10
CA LYS A 138 -3.82 10.62 22.73
C LYS A 138 -5.11 10.79 21.90
N HIS A 139 -5.11 10.36 20.64
CA HIS A 139 -6.25 10.56 19.75
C HIS A 139 -7.28 9.45 19.92
N LYS A 140 -8.55 9.86 19.87
CA LYS A 140 -9.70 8.95 19.83
C LYS A 140 -9.82 8.35 18.43
N PRO A 141 -10.31 7.11 18.33
CA PRO A 141 -10.52 6.42 17.05
C PRO A 141 -11.44 7.25 16.15
N ASP A 142 -10.97 7.58 14.95
CA ASP A 142 -11.79 8.03 13.84
C ASP A 142 -11.40 7.18 12.63
N ASN A 143 -12.37 6.55 11.98
CA ASN A 143 -12.11 5.56 10.94
C ASN A 143 -11.61 6.18 9.63
N GLY A 144 -11.49 7.52 9.55
CA GLY A 144 -10.69 8.31 8.59
C GLY A 144 -11.12 8.27 7.12
N GLY A 145 -11.74 7.17 6.69
CA GLY A 145 -12.26 6.93 5.36
C GLY A 145 -13.57 7.68 5.10
N ILE A 146 -13.89 7.83 3.82
CA ILE A 146 -15.08 8.55 3.35
C ILE A 146 -16.22 7.63 2.96
N TYR A 147 -15.92 6.35 2.75
CA TYR A 147 -16.88 5.32 2.37
C TYR A 147 -16.83 4.14 3.31
N ASP A 148 -17.94 3.42 3.44
CA ASP A 148 -17.97 2.22 4.27
C ASP A 148 -17.33 1.05 3.53
N THR A 149 -17.65 0.90 2.24
CA THR A 149 -17.17 -0.21 1.42
C THR A 149 -16.56 0.28 0.11
N ILE A 150 -15.31 -0.13 -0.13
CA ILE A 150 -14.56 0.20 -1.34
C ILE A 150 -14.27 -1.07 -2.12
N ALA A 151 -14.44 -1.04 -3.44
CA ALA A 151 -14.02 -2.12 -4.32
C ALA A 151 -12.69 -1.80 -5.04
N LEU A 152 -11.93 -2.84 -5.35
CA LEU A 152 -10.89 -2.79 -6.38
C LEU A 152 -10.73 -4.17 -7.03
N GLY A 153 -10.13 -4.21 -8.21
CA GLY A 153 -9.82 -5.44 -8.93
C GLY A 153 -8.43 -5.42 -9.54
N GLY A 154 -7.83 -6.59 -9.67
CA GLY A 154 -6.50 -6.73 -10.27
C GLY A 154 -6.03 -8.18 -10.29
N THR A 155 -4.97 -8.47 -11.04
CA THR A 155 -4.36 -9.80 -10.97
C THR A 155 -3.59 -9.99 -9.67
N PHE A 156 -2.91 -8.95 -9.18
CA PHE A 156 -2.05 -9.01 -7.99
C PHE A 156 -0.97 -10.09 -8.07
N ASP A 157 -0.45 -10.33 -9.27
CA ASP A 157 0.65 -11.27 -9.50
C ASP A 157 1.97 -10.64 -9.10
N HIS A 158 2.75 -11.37 -8.29
CA HIS A 158 3.97 -10.92 -7.63
C HIS A 158 3.76 -9.57 -6.95
N LEU A 159 2.99 -9.55 -5.85
CA LEU A 159 2.54 -8.33 -5.17
C LEU A 159 3.67 -7.28 -5.00
N HIS A 160 3.68 -6.28 -5.89
CA HIS A 160 4.73 -5.27 -6.03
C HIS A 160 4.27 -3.88 -5.60
N ALA A 161 5.17 -2.89 -5.61
CA ALA A 161 4.89 -1.53 -5.15
C ALA A 161 3.63 -0.89 -5.75
N GLY A 162 3.42 -1.01 -7.07
CA GLY A 162 2.20 -0.52 -7.73
C GLY A 162 0.90 -1.11 -7.15
N HIS A 163 0.86 -2.42 -6.88
CA HIS A 163 -0.28 -3.04 -6.20
C HIS A 163 -0.43 -2.54 -4.76
N LYS A 164 0.67 -2.38 -4.03
CA LYS A 164 0.65 -1.88 -2.65
C LYS A 164 0.14 -0.45 -2.58
N VAL A 165 0.50 0.43 -3.52
CA VAL A 165 -0.06 1.78 -3.64
C VAL A 165 -1.58 1.71 -3.84
N LEU A 166 -2.06 0.91 -4.80
CA LEU A 166 -3.49 0.74 -5.07
C LEU A 166 -4.26 0.24 -3.83
N LEU A 167 -3.77 -0.82 -3.18
CA LEU A 167 -4.37 -1.39 -1.97
C LEU A 167 -4.36 -0.39 -0.81
N THR A 168 -3.28 0.38 -0.65
CA THR A 168 -3.15 1.37 0.41
C THR A 168 -4.14 2.52 0.24
N LEU A 169 -4.31 3.00 -0.99
CA LEU A 169 -5.26 4.05 -1.31
C LEU A 169 -6.72 3.61 -1.10
N ALA A 170 -7.06 2.37 -1.49
CA ALA A 170 -8.39 1.82 -1.22
C ALA A 170 -8.67 1.67 0.28
N ALA A 171 -7.68 1.19 1.03
CA ALA A 171 -7.79 1.06 2.48
C ALA A 171 -7.89 2.43 3.17
N TYR A 172 -7.23 3.45 2.64
CA TYR A 172 -7.27 4.82 3.16
C TYR A 172 -8.65 5.47 3.09
N ILE A 173 -9.39 5.25 2.00
CA ILE A 173 -10.74 5.83 1.82
C ILE A 173 -11.87 4.94 2.37
N SER A 174 -11.55 3.74 2.86
CA SER A 174 -12.49 2.81 3.50
C SER A 174 -12.59 3.02 5.01
N ARG A 175 -13.81 2.91 5.55
CA ARG A 175 -14.12 2.92 6.99
C ARG A 175 -14.34 1.53 7.57
N LYS A 176 -14.82 0.58 6.77
CA LYS A 176 -15.26 -0.75 7.26
C LYS A 176 -14.73 -1.89 6.43
N LYS A 177 -14.85 -1.81 5.09
CA LYS A 177 -14.60 -2.95 4.21
C LYS A 177 -13.89 -2.57 2.93
N VAL A 178 -13.00 -3.45 2.47
CA VAL A 178 -12.43 -3.41 1.13
C VAL A 178 -12.75 -4.73 0.44
N VAL A 179 -13.41 -4.66 -0.71
CA VAL A 179 -13.78 -5.79 -1.58
C VAL A 179 -12.76 -5.89 -2.69
N ILE A 180 -12.06 -7.04 -2.79
CA ILE A 180 -10.94 -7.22 -3.72
C ILE A 180 -11.19 -8.41 -4.63
N GLY A 181 -11.40 -8.12 -5.91
CA GLY A 181 -11.47 -9.12 -6.97
C GLY A 181 -10.08 -9.48 -7.48
N VAL A 182 -9.63 -10.70 -7.21
CA VAL A 182 -8.35 -11.23 -7.72
C VAL A 182 -8.62 -12.00 -9.01
N THR A 183 -8.10 -11.53 -10.14
CA THR A 183 -8.37 -12.10 -11.47
C THR A 183 -8.12 -13.61 -11.50
N GLY A 184 -9.17 -14.38 -11.80
CA GLY A 184 -9.14 -15.83 -11.97
C GLY A 184 -8.67 -16.26 -13.37
N PRO A 185 -8.38 -17.55 -13.57
CA PRO A 185 -7.86 -18.08 -14.84
C PRO A 185 -8.72 -17.73 -16.07
N ASP A 186 -10.04 -17.68 -15.91
CA ASP A 186 -11.00 -17.42 -17.01
C ASP A 186 -10.82 -16.03 -17.63
N LEU A 187 -10.30 -15.08 -16.87
CA LEU A 187 -9.97 -13.72 -17.33
C LEU A 187 -8.51 -13.56 -17.74
N LEU A 188 -7.68 -14.61 -17.60
CA LEU A 188 -6.24 -14.60 -17.88
C LEU A 188 -5.87 -15.25 -19.22
N THR A 189 -6.85 -15.45 -20.11
CA THR A 189 -6.77 -16.22 -21.37
C THR A 189 -5.68 -15.83 -22.37
N ARG A 190 -4.88 -14.80 -22.10
CA ARG A 190 -3.79 -14.31 -22.98
C ARG A 190 -2.52 -13.84 -22.25
N LYS A 191 -2.19 -14.39 -21.08
CA LYS A 191 -0.94 -14.01 -20.42
C LYS A 191 0.24 -14.85 -20.93
N ASN A 192 1.20 -14.17 -21.57
CA ASN A 192 2.55 -14.70 -21.78
C ASN A 192 3.16 -15.11 -20.42
N ASP A 193 4.01 -16.14 -20.43
CA ASP A 193 4.73 -16.64 -19.24
C ASP A 193 3.80 -17.10 -18.10
N ALA A 194 2.77 -17.89 -18.44
CA ALA A 194 1.82 -18.45 -17.48
C ALA A 194 2.46 -19.45 -16.49
N ASP A 195 3.61 -20.00 -16.85
CA ASP A 195 4.44 -20.92 -16.05
C ASP A 195 5.04 -20.27 -14.79
N VAL A 196 5.22 -18.94 -14.79
CA VAL A 196 5.74 -18.16 -13.66
C VAL A 196 4.69 -17.26 -12.99
N LEU A 197 3.42 -17.42 -13.38
CA LEU A 197 2.27 -16.77 -12.75
C LEU A 197 1.99 -17.41 -11.38
N GLU A 198 1.83 -16.59 -10.34
CA GLU A 198 1.44 -17.10 -9.04
C GLU A 198 0.04 -17.72 -9.07
N SER A 199 -0.13 -18.81 -8.31
CA SER A 199 -1.43 -19.46 -8.16
C SER A 199 -2.48 -18.46 -7.63
N ILE A 200 -3.76 -18.69 -7.94
CA ILE A 200 -4.84 -17.83 -7.44
C ILE A 200 -4.85 -17.75 -5.91
N GLU A 201 -4.55 -18.84 -5.21
CA GLU A 201 -4.50 -18.86 -3.76
C GLU A 201 -3.29 -18.09 -3.21
N THR A 202 -2.13 -18.19 -3.86
CA THR A 202 -0.94 -17.39 -3.50
C THR A 202 -1.24 -15.90 -3.60
N ARG A 203 -1.85 -15.45 -4.72
CA ARG A 203 -2.17 -14.03 -4.95
C ARG A 203 -3.21 -13.52 -3.95
N LYS A 204 -4.27 -14.30 -3.70
CA LYS A 204 -5.29 -13.96 -2.69
C LYS A 204 -4.68 -13.85 -1.29
N ALA A 205 -3.83 -14.81 -0.91
CA ALA A 205 -3.15 -14.79 0.39
C ALA A 205 -2.19 -13.61 0.53
N ALA A 206 -1.49 -13.22 -0.54
CA ALA A 206 -0.60 -12.06 -0.54
C ALA A 206 -1.39 -10.75 -0.32
N VAL A 207 -2.51 -10.57 -1.03
CA VAL A 207 -3.41 -9.41 -0.88
C VAL A 207 -4.04 -9.36 0.51
N ASP A 208 -4.64 -10.45 0.97
CA ASP A 208 -5.27 -10.55 2.29
C ASP A 208 -4.25 -10.28 3.40
N GLY A 209 -3.07 -10.92 3.31
CA GLY A 209 -1.98 -10.71 4.24
C GLY A 209 -1.50 -9.26 4.26
N PHE A 210 -1.37 -8.61 3.10
CA PHE A 210 -0.96 -7.21 3.01
C PHE A 210 -1.98 -6.28 3.67
N LEU A 211 -3.29 -6.43 3.37
CA LEU A 211 -4.33 -5.58 3.96
C LEU A 211 -4.45 -5.78 5.48
N LYS A 212 -4.42 -7.02 5.96
CA LYS A 212 -4.39 -7.31 7.41
C LYS A 212 -3.16 -6.71 8.10
N ARG A 213 -2.04 -6.62 7.38
CA ARG A 213 -0.81 -5.94 7.83
C ARG A 213 -0.80 -4.45 7.59
N LEU A 214 -1.81 -3.86 6.94
CA LEU A 214 -1.91 -2.42 6.68
C LEU A 214 -3.01 -1.73 7.49
N ARG A 215 -4.23 -2.32 7.49
CA ARG A 215 -5.47 -1.83 8.13
C ARG A 215 -6.23 -3.01 8.76
N PRO A 216 -5.84 -3.50 9.94
CA PRO A 216 -6.47 -4.66 10.57
C PRO A 216 -7.90 -4.40 11.06
N ASP A 217 -8.27 -3.12 11.19
CA ASP A 217 -9.60 -2.63 11.55
C ASP A 217 -10.61 -2.68 10.39
N VAL A 218 -10.12 -2.86 9.16
CA VAL A 218 -10.92 -2.92 7.95
C VAL A 218 -11.05 -4.37 7.48
N GLU A 219 -12.29 -4.82 7.25
CA GLU A 219 -12.58 -6.14 6.69
C GLU A 219 -12.05 -6.23 5.25
N ALA A 220 -11.16 -7.19 4.99
CA ALA A 220 -10.73 -7.54 3.65
C ALA A 220 -11.57 -8.71 3.11
N TYR A 221 -12.39 -8.45 2.09
CA TYR A 221 -13.12 -9.50 1.37
C TYR A 221 -12.42 -9.79 0.04
N VAL A 222 -11.56 -10.81 0.04
CA VAL A 222 -10.76 -11.20 -1.12
C VAL A 222 -11.40 -12.43 -1.80
N PHE A 223 -11.77 -12.30 -3.07
CA PHE A 223 -12.42 -13.37 -3.83
C PHE A 223 -11.82 -13.54 -5.22
N THR A 224 -12.09 -14.69 -5.85
CA THR A 224 -11.67 -14.95 -7.24
C THR A 224 -12.64 -14.26 -8.20
N LEU A 225 -12.12 -13.36 -9.03
CA LEU A 225 -12.89 -12.61 -10.02
C LEU A 225 -12.89 -13.37 -11.35
N ASN A 226 -14.04 -13.92 -11.74
CA ASN A 226 -14.21 -14.72 -12.97
C ASN A 226 -14.94 -13.98 -14.10
N ASP A 227 -15.50 -12.79 -13.81
CA ASP A 227 -16.10 -11.89 -14.79
C ASP A 227 -15.70 -10.43 -14.50
N VAL A 228 -16.13 -9.47 -15.33
CA VAL A 228 -15.74 -8.05 -15.19
C VAL A 228 -16.40 -7.37 -13.99
N TYR A 229 -17.52 -7.91 -13.48
CA TYR A 229 -18.37 -7.25 -12.49
C TYR A 229 -18.08 -7.72 -11.07
N GLY A 230 -17.98 -9.02 -10.84
CA GLY A 230 -18.05 -9.59 -9.49
C GLY A 230 -19.26 -9.04 -8.73
N PRO A 231 -19.16 -8.81 -7.41
CA PRO A 231 -20.28 -8.25 -6.63
C PRO A 231 -20.58 -6.78 -7.00
N THR A 232 -19.65 -6.07 -7.65
CA THR A 232 -19.80 -4.62 -7.90
C THR A 232 -20.94 -4.26 -8.84
N GLY A 233 -21.43 -5.19 -9.66
CA GLY A 233 -22.56 -4.96 -10.56
C GLY A 233 -23.92 -4.90 -9.86
N ASP A 234 -24.06 -5.56 -8.71
CA ASP A 234 -25.36 -5.83 -8.07
C ASP A 234 -25.40 -5.50 -6.56
N ASP A 235 -24.25 -5.37 -5.89
CA ASP A 235 -24.17 -5.07 -4.46
C ASP A 235 -24.33 -3.56 -4.20
N GLU A 236 -25.43 -3.18 -3.52
CA GLU A 236 -25.75 -1.79 -3.17
C GLU A 236 -24.87 -1.24 -2.04
N ASP A 237 -24.26 -2.10 -1.22
CA ASP A 237 -23.43 -1.69 -0.09
C ASP A 237 -22.02 -1.24 -0.52
N ILE A 238 -21.66 -1.42 -1.80
CA ILE A 238 -20.39 -0.94 -2.37
C ILE A 238 -20.57 0.52 -2.80
N ASP A 239 -19.80 1.42 -2.19
CA ASP A 239 -19.94 2.86 -2.40
C ASP A 239 -19.09 3.39 -3.57
N ALA A 240 -17.87 2.87 -3.70
CA ALA A 240 -16.85 3.40 -4.60
C ALA A 240 -15.90 2.31 -5.09
N ILE A 241 -15.21 2.58 -6.19
CA ILE A 241 -14.21 1.70 -6.79
C ILE A 241 -12.90 2.46 -7.04
N VAL A 242 -11.78 1.86 -6.67
CA VAL A 242 -10.44 2.36 -7.01
C VAL A 242 -9.92 1.61 -8.23
N VAL A 243 -9.50 2.35 -9.25
CA VAL A 243 -9.06 1.80 -10.54
C VAL A 243 -7.72 2.39 -10.97
N SER A 244 -6.92 1.62 -11.71
CA SER A 244 -5.82 2.17 -12.50
C SER A 244 -6.30 2.55 -13.89
N ARG A 245 -5.42 3.17 -14.71
CA ARG A 245 -5.71 3.37 -16.14
C ARG A 245 -6.03 2.06 -16.87
N GLU A 246 -5.48 0.92 -16.44
CA GLU A 246 -5.71 -0.39 -17.04
C GLU A 246 -7.11 -0.93 -16.75
N THR A 247 -7.70 -0.58 -15.60
CA THR A 247 -9.00 -1.11 -15.14
C THR A 247 -10.14 -0.10 -15.24
N LEU A 248 -9.89 1.11 -15.78
CA LEU A 248 -10.89 2.18 -15.91
C LEU A 248 -12.09 1.78 -16.77
N SER A 249 -11.85 1.11 -17.90
CA SER A 249 -12.93 0.61 -18.77
C SER A 249 -13.82 -0.42 -18.06
N GLY A 250 -13.26 -1.15 -17.09
CA GLY A 250 -14.00 -2.05 -16.20
C GLY A 250 -14.98 -1.29 -15.32
N SER A 251 -14.57 -0.18 -14.69
CA SER A 251 -15.49 0.66 -13.90
C SER A 251 -16.61 1.28 -14.73
N ASP A 252 -16.35 1.66 -15.98
CA ASP A 252 -17.39 2.17 -16.88
C ASP A 252 -18.45 1.08 -17.16
N ALA A 253 -18.00 -0.15 -17.43
CA ALA A 253 -18.88 -1.29 -17.64
C ALA A 253 -19.71 -1.62 -16.37
N ILE A 254 -19.09 -1.54 -15.19
CA ILE A 254 -19.76 -1.74 -13.89
C ILE A 254 -20.84 -0.68 -13.69
N ASN A 255 -20.54 0.61 -13.85
CA ASN A 255 -21.53 1.67 -13.65
C ASN A 255 -22.67 1.61 -14.65
N LYS A 256 -22.39 1.21 -15.90
CA LYS A 256 -23.45 0.91 -16.88
C LYS A 256 -24.37 -0.21 -16.38
N LYS A 257 -23.82 -1.32 -15.88
CA LYS A 257 -24.58 -2.45 -15.33
C LYS A 257 -25.40 -2.05 -14.09
N ARG A 258 -24.82 -1.27 -13.18
CA ARG A 258 -25.51 -0.74 -11.99
C ARG A 258 -26.70 0.13 -12.37
N LYS A 259 -26.54 0.98 -13.39
CA LYS A 259 -27.62 1.80 -13.94
C LYS A 259 -28.75 0.96 -14.56
N GLU A 260 -28.41 -0.10 -15.30
CA GLU A 260 -29.38 -1.07 -15.83
C GLU A 260 -30.14 -1.78 -14.70
N ASN A 261 -29.44 -2.11 -13.60
CA ASN A 261 -30.00 -2.71 -12.40
C ASN A 261 -30.72 -1.72 -11.48
N LYS A 262 -30.74 -0.41 -11.82
CA LYS A 262 -31.36 0.68 -11.04
C LYS A 262 -30.77 0.89 -9.64
N ILE A 263 -29.47 0.58 -9.47
CA ILE A 263 -28.73 0.87 -8.23
C ILE A 263 -27.75 2.02 -8.44
N LYS A 264 -27.35 2.67 -7.34
CA LYS A 264 -26.48 3.85 -7.36
C LYS A 264 -25.14 3.54 -8.02
N GLU A 265 -24.70 4.38 -8.96
CA GLU A 265 -23.35 4.27 -9.56
C GLU A 265 -22.26 4.41 -8.50
N LEU A 266 -21.14 3.70 -8.71
CA LEU A 266 -19.95 3.78 -7.87
C LEU A 266 -19.22 5.09 -8.13
N ASP A 267 -18.73 5.71 -7.07
CA ASP A 267 -17.74 6.77 -7.21
C ASP A 267 -16.40 6.17 -7.65
N VAL A 268 -15.80 6.73 -8.71
CA VAL A 268 -14.58 6.18 -9.31
C VAL A 268 -13.37 6.99 -8.88
N PHE A 269 -12.43 6.31 -8.20
CA PHE A 269 -11.13 6.87 -7.81
C PHE A 269 -10.06 6.31 -8.74
N MET A 270 -9.58 7.13 -9.68
CA MET A 270 -8.52 6.74 -10.60
C MET A 270 -7.15 6.99 -9.97
N ILE A 271 -6.28 5.98 -10.00
CA ILE A 271 -4.87 6.13 -9.69
C ILE A 271 -4.04 6.33 -10.96
N GLU A 272 -3.09 7.25 -10.89
CA GLU A 272 -2.17 7.56 -11.98
C GLU A 272 -0.75 7.20 -11.58
N LEU A 273 -0.26 6.07 -12.10
CA LEU A 273 1.12 5.61 -11.88
C LEU A 273 2.08 6.04 -12.99
N VAL A 274 1.63 6.82 -13.98
CA VAL A 274 2.29 6.95 -15.29
C VAL A 274 3.40 8.02 -15.33
N ASP A 275 3.35 9.03 -14.46
CA ASP A 275 4.28 10.17 -14.50
C ASP A 275 5.45 10.07 -13.51
N HIS A 276 5.56 8.94 -12.82
CA HIS A 276 6.58 8.71 -11.83
C HIS A 276 7.60 7.68 -12.36
N THR A 277 8.83 7.74 -11.85
CA THR A 277 10.03 7.06 -12.38
C THR A 277 9.74 5.68 -12.98
N ALA A 278 10.40 5.31 -14.09
CA ALA A 278 10.19 4.03 -14.80
C ALA A 278 10.21 2.79 -13.88
N GLU A 279 10.91 2.87 -12.75
CA GLU A 279 11.00 1.85 -11.71
C GLU A 279 9.73 1.63 -10.88
N LEU A 280 8.73 2.52 -10.93
CA LEU A 280 7.41 2.31 -10.35
C LEU A 280 6.37 1.86 -11.38
N LYS A 281 6.67 2.04 -12.67
CA LYS A 281 5.89 1.50 -13.80
C LYS A 281 6.13 -0.01 -13.98
N LEU A 282 6.30 -0.70 -12.85
CA LEU A 282 6.47 -2.15 -12.75
C LEU A 282 5.19 -2.82 -13.17
N SER A 283 5.26 -3.67 -14.19
CA SER A 283 4.17 -4.57 -14.52
C SER A 283 4.50 -5.98 -14.02
N SER A 284 3.48 -6.74 -13.61
CA SER A 284 3.62 -8.18 -13.36
C SER A 284 4.23 -8.93 -14.55
N THR A 285 4.10 -8.41 -15.77
CA THR A 285 4.73 -8.98 -16.96
C THR A 285 6.25 -8.82 -16.94
N ASP A 286 6.78 -7.68 -16.51
CA ASP A 286 8.23 -7.47 -16.43
C ASP A 286 8.87 -8.30 -15.31
N ILE A 287 8.15 -8.46 -14.20
CA ILE A 287 8.58 -9.33 -13.09
C ILE A 287 8.66 -10.78 -13.55
N ARG A 288 7.61 -11.28 -14.23
CA ARG A 288 7.60 -12.65 -14.77
C ARG A 288 8.73 -12.91 -15.77
N LYS A 289 9.00 -11.96 -16.67
CA LYS A 289 10.16 -12.04 -17.59
C LYS A 289 11.48 -12.12 -16.83
N TYR A 290 11.65 -11.32 -15.78
CA TYR A 290 12.86 -11.35 -14.96
C TYR A 290 13.04 -12.70 -14.26
N ILE A 291 11.99 -13.21 -13.60
CA ILE A 291 12.00 -14.51 -12.91
C ILE A 291 12.34 -15.64 -13.90
N LYS A 292 11.67 -15.67 -15.05
CA LYS A 292 11.92 -16.69 -16.07
C LYS A 292 13.36 -16.72 -16.58
N ASN A 293 14.02 -15.56 -16.65
CA ASN A 293 15.41 -15.45 -17.10
C ASN A 293 16.45 -15.70 -15.99
N THR A 294 16.01 -15.88 -14.74
CA THR A 294 16.90 -16.07 -13.56
C THR A 294 16.74 -17.43 -12.88
N VAL A 295 15.78 -18.25 -13.34
CA VAL A 295 15.53 -19.64 -12.90
C VAL A 295 16.10 -20.63 -13.90
#